data_AF-A0A1F7LJN7-F1
#
_entry.id   AF-A0A1F7LJN7-F1
#
_cell.length_a   1.000
_cell.length_b   1.000
_cell.length_c   1.000
_cell.angle_alpha   90.00
_cell.angle_beta   90.00
_cell.angle_gamma   90.00
#
_symmetry.space_group_name_H-M   'P 1'
#
loop_
_entity.id
_entity.type
_entity.pdbx_description
1 polymer ?
#
loop_
_entity_poly.entity_id
_entity_poly.type
_entity_poly.pdbx_seq_one_letter_code
_entity_poly.pdbx_strand_id
1 'polypeptide(L)'
;MEKKDTDAEKIERRWRKIQQHLGFDEQELATFRSKPSHVKAMERAPKFSTHVMRVEIVEAEHCGAGYKVGDTFLVDGDGCLVPGQSPPRICVAAMWSLKPLVDRMWEAFLNDTTEILHDSIHCPDVGVDKGGAGRILMRIRAVPKKDVGL
;
A
#
# COMPACT_ATOMS: atom_id res chain seq x y z
N MET A 1 -2.20 -24.37 -28.90
CA MET A 1 -1.77 -22.96 -29.07
C MET A 1 -2.67 -22.09 -28.21
N GLU A 2 -2.21 -21.66 -27.05
CA GLU A 2 -2.92 -20.64 -26.27
C GLU A 2 -2.89 -19.32 -27.05
N LYS A 3 -4.06 -18.76 -27.36
CA LYS A 3 -4.15 -17.39 -27.90
C LYS A 3 -3.68 -16.44 -26.80
N LYS A 4 -2.58 -15.72 -27.03
CA LYS A 4 -2.18 -14.62 -26.15
C LYS A 4 -3.17 -13.47 -26.35
N ASP A 5 -3.82 -13.06 -25.28
CA ASP A 5 -4.69 -11.87 -25.28
C ASP A 5 -3.91 -10.63 -25.74
N THR A 6 -4.59 -9.79 -26.52
CA THR A 6 -4.14 -8.44 -26.85
C THR A 6 -4.11 -7.56 -25.60
N ASP A 7 -3.34 -6.46 -25.63
CA ASP A 7 -3.25 -5.57 -24.46
C ASP A 7 -4.58 -4.86 -24.15
N ALA A 8 -5.40 -4.60 -25.17
CA ALA A 8 -6.76 -4.09 -25.00
C ALA A 8 -7.66 -5.08 -24.25
N GLU A 9 -7.60 -6.37 -24.59
CA GLU A 9 -8.36 -7.43 -23.89
C GLU A 9 -7.91 -7.58 -22.42
N LYS A 10 -6.61 -7.45 -22.15
CA LYS A 10 -6.08 -7.48 -20.77
C LYS A 10 -6.59 -6.30 -19.94
N ILE A 11 -6.60 -5.10 -20.51
CA ILE A 11 -7.08 -3.89 -19.83
C ILE A 11 -8.58 -4.02 -19.56
N GLU A 12 -9.38 -4.46 -20.53
CA GLU A 12 -10.82 -4.63 -20.34
C GLU A 12 -11.13 -5.70 -19.28
N ARG A 13 -10.34 -6.78 -19.22
CA ARG A 13 -10.45 -7.76 -18.12
C ARG A 13 -10.16 -7.13 -16.76
N ARG A 14 -9.19 -6.21 -16.63
CA ARG A 14 -8.92 -5.50 -15.37
C ARG A 14 -10.12 -4.66 -14.96
N TRP A 15 -10.73 -3.94 -15.90
CA TRP A 15 -11.94 -3.17 -15.62
C TRP A 15 -13.11 -4.03 -15.14
N ARG A 16 -13.36 -5.18 -15.78
CA ARG A 16 -14.41 -6.12 -15.35
C ARG A 16 -14.16 -6.63 -13.93
N LYS A 17 -12.90 -6.93 -13.59
CA LYS A 17 -12.53 -7.36 -12.23
C LYS A 17 -12.81 -6.29 -11.20
N ILE A 18 -12.49 -5.03 -11.48
CA ILE A 18 -12.77 -3.92 -10.57
C ILE A 18 -14.27 -3.68 -10.43
N GLN A 19 -15.01 -3.70 -11.53
CA GLN A 19 -16.46 -3.57 -11.49
C GLN A 19 -17.09 -4.63 -10.57
N GLN A 20 -16.67 -5.89 -10.71
CA GLN A 20 -17.12 -6.99 -9.86
C GLN A 20 -16.68 -6.84 -8.40
N HIS A 21 -15.42 -6.44 -8.18
CA HIS A 21 -14.85 -6.31 -6.84
C HIS A 21 -15.50 -5.18 -6.03
N LEU A 22 -15.73 -4.03 -6.66
CA LEU A 22 -16.32 -2.85 -6.03
C LEU A 22 -17.86 -2.84 -6.10
N GLY A 23 -18.47 -3.73 -6.88
CA GLY A 23 -19.92 -3.81 -7.04
C GLY A 23 -20.51 -2.67 -7.86
N PHE A 24 -19.74 -2.07 -8.77
CA PHE A 24 -20.21 -0.95 -9.58
C PHE A 24 -21.28 -1.37 -10.58
N ASP A 25 -22.34 -0.55 -10.68
CA ASP A 25 -23.21 -0.58 -11.84
C ASP A 25 -22.53 0.03 -13.09
N GLU A 26 -23.23 0.03 -14.22
CA GLU A 26 -22.68 0.54 -15.48
C GLU A 26 -22.38 2.05 -15.44
N GLN A 27 -23.21 2.84 -14.74
CA GLN A 27 -23.05 4.29 -14.64
C GLN A 27 -21.90 4.65 -13.70
N GLU A 28 -21.75 3.95 -12.59
CA GLU A 28 -20.63 4.08 -11.65
C GLU A 28 -19.32 3.68 -12.32
N LEU A 29 -19.30 2.57 -13.07
CA LEU A 29 -18.12 2.16 -13.83
C LEU A 29 -17.77 3.20 -14.89
N ALA A 30 -18.74 3.75 -15.62
CA ALA A 30 -18.50 4.81 -16.61
C ALA A 30 -17.93 6.07 -15.94
N THR A 31 -18.49 6.48 -14.80
CA THR A 31 -18.00 7.60 -14.00
C THR A 31 -16.57 7.35 -13.52
N PHE A 32 -16.28 6.15 -13.04
CA PHE A 32 -14.95 5.76 -12.57
C PHE A 32 -13.93 5.73 -13.73
N ARG A 33 -14.31 5.18 -14.90
CA ARG A 33 -13.48 5.14 -16.12
C ARG A 33 -13.24 6.54 -16.73
N SER A 34 -14.10 7.53 -16.46
CA SER A 34 -13.97 8.88 -17.02
C SER A 34 -12.76 9.65 -16.51
N LYS A 35 -12.19 9.28 -15.35
CA LYS A 35 -11.02 9.94 -14.78
C LYS A 35 -9.73 9.45 -15.45
N PRO A 36 -8.91 10.34 -16.07
CA PRO A 36 -7.69 9.92 -16.74
C PRO A 36 -6.69 9.19 -15.83
N SER A 37 -6.65 9.54 -14.54
CA SER A 37 -5.81 8.86 -13.55
C SER A 37 -6.22 7.40 -13.30
N HIS A 38 -7.52 7.09 -13.33
CA HIS A 38 -8.00 5.72 -13.19
C HIS A 38 -7.70 4.88 -14.43
N VAL A 39 -7.82 5.47 -15.63
CA VAL A 39 -7.40 4.83 -16.87
C VAL A 39 -5.90 4.53 -16.82
N LYS A 40 -5.09 5.52 -16.43
CA LYS A 40 -3.65 5.34 -16.23
C LYS A 40 -3.35 4.22 -15.24
N ALA A 41 -4.10 4.12 -14.13
CA ALA A 41 -3.94 3.02 -13.18
C ALA A 41 -4.20 1.65 -13.81
N MET A 42 -5.24 1.53 -14.64
CA MET A 42 -5.57 0.28 -15.33
C MET A 42 -4.56 -0.14 -16.38
N GLU A 43 -3.91 0.83 -17.03
CA GLU A 43 -2.86 0.57 -18.00
C GLU A 43 -1.52 0.27 -17.32
N ARG A 44 -1.12 1.13 -16.38
CA ARG A 44 0.28 1.26 -15.92
C ARG A 44 0.58 0.62 -14.58
N ALA A 45 -0.39 0.00 -13.93
CA ALA A 45 -0.15 -0.48 -12.56
C ALA A 45 -0.25 -2.00 -12.35
N PRO A 46 0.42 -2.83 -13.17
CA PRO A 46 0.63 -4.24 -12.84
C PRO A 46 1.48 -4.41 -11.57
N LYS A 47 2.20 -3.37 -11.12
CA LYS A 47 2.95 -3.40 -9.86
C LYS A 47 2.05 -3.56 -8.63
N PHE A 48 0.85 -2.96 -8.60
CA PHE A 48 -0.15 -3.22 -7.53
C PHE A 48 -0.48 -4.71 -7.39
N SER A 49 -0.48 -5.44 -8.51
CA SER A 49 -0.86 -6.86 -8.52
C SER A 49 0.26 -7.80 -8.05
N THR A 50 1.52 -7.40 -8.24
CA THR A 50 2.72 -8.25 -8.03
C THR A 50 3.53 -7.89 -6.79
N HIS A 51 3.31 -6.71 -6.22
CA HIS A 51 4.02 -6.21 -5.04
C HIS A 51 3.06 -5.97 -3.88
N VAL A 52 3.64 -5.90 -2.68
CA VAL A 52 3.03 -5.33 -1.49
C VAL A 52 3.93 -4.25 -0.91
N MET A 53 3.35 -3.39 -0.10
CA MET A 53 4.04 -2.36 0.66
C MET A 53 4.45 -2.93 2.01
N ARG A 54 5.75 -3.20 2.19
CA ARG A 54 6.31 -3.55 3.49
C ARG A 54 6.67 -2.28 4.24
N VAL A 55 6.03 -2.04 5.37
CA VAL A 55 6.39 -0.95 6.28
C VAL A 55 7.08 -1.53 7.49
N GLU A 56 8.38 -1.26 7.62
CA GLU A 56 9.26 -1.79 8.66
C GLU A 56 9.49 -0.74 9.75
N ILE A 57 9.43 -1.15 11.02
CA ILE A 57 9.89 -0.33 12.14
C ILE A 57 11.42 -0.33 12.12
N VAL A 58 12.03 0.84 11.87
CA VAL A 58 13.49 0.98 11.80
C VAL A 58 14.09 1.61 13.06
N GLU A 59 13.29 2.31 13.86
CA GLU A 59 13.64 2.80 15.20
C GLU A 59 12.44 2.64 16.13
N ALA A 60 12.68 2.29 17.39
CA ALA A 60 11.64 2.18 18.40
C ALA A 60 12.18 2.49 19.80
N GLU A 61 11.60 3.51 20.43
CA GLU A 61 11.94 3.95 21.79
C GLU A 61 10.65 4.05 22.59
N HIS A 62 10.56 3.29 23.70
CA HIS A 62 9.42 3.35 24.64
C HIS A 62 8.03 3.20 23.98
N CYS A 63 7.91 2.44 22.90
CA CYS A 63 6.63 2.28 22.19
C CYS A 63 5.56 1.63 23.09
N GLY A 64 4.51 2.38 23.45
CA GLY A 64 3.41 1.87 24.29
C GLY A 64 2.57 0.76 23.63
N ALA A 65 2.65 0.63 22.30
CA ALA A 65 2.05 -0.49 21.57
C ALA A 65 2.91 -1.77 21.63
N GLY A 66 4.17 -1.66 22.06
CA GLY A 66 5.12 -2.77 22.17
C GLY A 66 5.87 -3.12 20.89
N TYR A 67 5.83 -2.25 19.87
CA TYR A 67 6.57 -2.48 18.62
C TYR A 67 8.08 -2.43 18.83
N LYS A 68 8.79 -3.22 18.04
CA LYS A 68 10.24 -3.38 18.05
C LYS A 68 10.81 -3.15 16.66
N VAL A 69 12.09 -2.80 16.60
CA VAL A 69 12.83 -2.73 15.33
C VAL A 69 12.73 -4.08 14.60
N GLY A 70 12.41 -4.03 13.31
CA GLY A 70 12.19 -5.20 12.46
C GLY A 70 10.74 -5.71 12.42
N ASP A 71 9.83 -5.21 13.27
CA ASP A 71 8.40 -5.47 13.09
C ASP A 71 7.93 -4.87 11.76
N THR A 72 7.02 -5.56 11.06
CA THR A 72 6.56 -5.14 9.74
C THR A 72 5.03 -5.16 9.61
N PHE A 73 4.47 -4.12 8.98
CA PHE A 73 3.13 -4.13 8.43
C PHE A 73 3.20 -4.41 6.94
N LEU A 74 2.46 -5.40 6.45
CA LEU A 74 2.24 -5.57 5.01
C LEU A 74 0.93 -4.93 4.60
N VAL A 75 0.99 -3.99 3.66
CA VAL A 75 -0.17 -3.33 3.04
C VAL A 75 -0.25 -3.77 1.57
N ASP A 76 -1.42 -4.20 1.11
CA ASP A 76 -1.63 -4.61 -0.28
C ASP A 76 -1.84 -3.42 -1.23
N GLY A 77 -1.97 -3.72 -2.53
CA GLY A 77 -2.17 -2.69 -3.56
C GLY A 77 -3.42 -1.83 -3.37
N ASP A 78 -4.43 -2.35 -2.67
CA ASP A 78 -5.69 -1.66 -2.38
C ASP A 78 -5.62 -0.81 -1.10
N GLY A 79 -4.47 -0.83 -0.41
CA GLY A 79 -4.24 -0.07 0.82
C GLY A 79 -4.73 -0.79 2.08
N CYS A 80 -5.02 -2.08 1.99
CA CYS A 80 -5.47 -2.89 3.13
C CYS A 80 -4.30 -3.61 3.80
N LEU A 81 -4.37 -3.80 5.12
CA LEU A 81 -3.41 -4.67 5.82
C LEU A 81 -3.62 -6.12 5.40
N VAL A 82 -2.53 -6.81 5.09
CA VAL A 82 -2.57 -8.23 4.79
C VAL A 82 -2.82 -9.02 6.10
N PRO A 83 -3.88 -9.84 6.17
CA PRO A 83 -4.22 -10.57 7.38
C PRO A 83 -3.07 -11.47 7.87
N GLY A 84 -2.79 -11.42 9.18
CA GLY A 84 -1.72 -12.22 9.80
C GLY A 84 -0.29 -11.79 9.47
N GLN A 85 -0.10 -10.75 8.64
CA GLN A 85 1.22 -10.24 8.21
C GLN A 85 1.51 -8.85 8.80
N SER A 86 1.01 -8.60 10.01
CA SER A 86 1.21 -7.37 10.78
C SER A 86 1.31 -7.73 12.26
N PRO A 87 1.89 -6.86 13.11
CA PRO A 87 1.88 -7.08 14.55
C PRO A 87 0.45 -7.31 15.07
N PRO A 88 0.26 -8.22 16.03
CA PRO A 88 -1.09 -8.58 16.51
C PRO A 88 -1.82 -7.41 17.19
N ARG A 89 -1.07 -6.47 17.76
CA ARG A 89 -1.62 -5.23 18.34
C ARG A 89 -1.44 -4.09 17.35
N ILE A 90 -2.54 -3.54 16.86
CA ILE A 90 -2.52 -2.45 15.89
C ILE A 90 -2.75 -1.10 16.59
N CYS A 91 -1.76 -0.22 16.53
CA CYS A 91 -1.80 1.11 17.11
C CYS A 91 -2.40 2.09 16.10
N VAL A 92 -3.47 2.80 16.49
CA VAL A 92 -4.12 3.81 15.65
C VAL A 92 -3.15 4.92 15.24
N ALA A 93 -2.24 5.32 16.13
CA ALA A 93 -1.25 6.37 15.86
C ALA A 93 -0.23 5.93 14.78
N ALA A 94 0.24 4.67 14.85
CA ALA A 94 1.09 4.11 13.79
C ALA A 94 0.31 4.00 12.48
N MET A 95 -0.92 3.45 12.53
CA MET A 95 -1.78 3.27 11.36
C MET A 95 -2.07 4.57 10.62
N TRP A 96 -2.37 5.64 11.36
CA TRP A 96 -2.57 6.97 10.81
C TRP A 96 -1.33 7.44 10.04
N SER A 97 -0.14 7.28 10.62
CA SER A 97 1.13 7.64 9.98
C SER A 97 1.47 6.78 8.76
N LEU A 98 0.91 5.58 8.59
CA LEU A 98 1.14 4.76 7.39
C LEU A 98 0.52 5.37 6.14
N LYS A 99 -0.61 6.07 6.26
CA LYS A 99 -1.41 6.52 5.10
C LYS A 99 -0.62 7.41 4.12
N PRO A 100 0.15 8.43 4.56
CA PRO A 100 0.98 9.21 3.64
C PRO A 100 2.07 8.40 2.93
N LEU A 101 2.58 7.33 3.53
CA LEU A 101 3.54 6.43 2.88
C LEU A 101 2.87 5.61 1.78
N VAL A 102 1.67 5.09 2.05
CA VAL A 102 0.86 4.36 1.07
C VAL A 102 0.51 5.24 -0.13
N ASP A 103 0.07 6.47 0.09
CA ASP A 103 -0.24 7.42 -0.99
C ASP A 103 0.96 7.68 -1.92
N ARG A 104 2.14 7.85 -1.33
CA ARG A 104 3.37 8.05 -2.11
C ARG A 104 3.72 6.82 -2.94
N MET A 105 3.53 5.63 -2.37
CA MET A 105 3.80 4.39 -3.10
C MET A 105 2.78 4.16 -4.23
N TRP A 106 1.51 4.52 -4.03
CA TRP A 106 0.52 4.50 -5.10
C TRP A 106 0.93 5.41 -6.26
N GLU A 107 1.39 6.62 -5.98
CA GLU A 107 1.94 7.51 -7.02
C GLU A 107 3.18 6.94 -7.70
N ALA A 108 4.07 6.27 -6.95
CA ALA A 108 5.21 5.56 -7.54
C ALA A 108 4.74 4.46 -8.49
N PHE A 109 3.80 3.61 -8.08
CA PHE A 109 3.25 2.55 -8.91
C PHE A 109 2.56 3.10 -10.17
N LEU A 110 1.83 4.21 -10.08
CA LEU A 110 1.24 4.89 -11.26
C LEU A 110 2.29 5.42 -12.23
N ASN A 111 3.50 5.71 -11.76
CA ASN A 111 4.64 6.15 -12.56
C ASN A 111 5.60 5.01 -12.90
N ASP A 112 5.15 3.75 -12.77
CA ASP A 112 5.92 2.53 -13.03
C ASP A 112 7.26 2.47 -12.28
N THR A 113 7.30 3.00 -11.07
CA THR A 113 8.46 2.93 -10.17
C THR A 113 8.06 2.36 -8.81
N THR A 114 9.05 1.95 -8.02
CA THR A 114 8.92 1.53 -6.62
C THR A 114 9.64 2.51 -5.68
N GLU A 115 10.29 3.51 -6.25
CA GLU A 115 11.06 4.50 -5.52
C GLU A 115 10.18 5.67 -5.11
N ILE A 116 10.28 6.07 -3.85
CA ILE A 116 9.65 7.29 -3.32
C ILE A 116 10.70 8.11 -2.57
N LEU A 117 10.62 9.43 -2.70
CA LEU A 117 11.59 10.33 -2.07
C LEU A 117 11.47 10.36 -0.54
N HIS A 118 10.25 10.42 -0.03
CA HIS A 118 9.95 10.47 1.41
C HIS A 118 9.39 9.13 1.87
N ASP A 119 10.30 8.21 2.16
CA ASP A 119 10.02 6.81 2.44
C ASP A 119 9.85 6.46 3.93
N SER A 120 10.07 7.44 4.81
CA SER A 120 10.12 7.23 6.24
C SER A 120 9.21 8.23 6.96
N ILE A 121 8.61 7.80 8.08
CA ILE A 121 7.73 8.64 8.89
C ILE A 121 7.72 8.18 10.36
N HIS A 122 7.64 9.12 11.29
CA HIS A 122 7.40 8.79 12.69
C HIS A 122 5.90 8.58 12.97
N CYS A 123 5.59 7.83 14.03
CA CYS A 123 4.27 7.97 14.67
C CYS A 123 4.13 9.40 15.26
N PRO A 124 2.91 9.90 15.53
CA PRO A 124 2.71 11.26 16.01
C PRO A 124 3.14 11.51 17.46
N ASP A 125 3.56 10.47 18.21
CA ASP A 125 4.09 10.67 19.55
C ASP A 125 5.46 11.39 19.47
N VAL A 126 5.60 12.42 20.29
CA VAL A 126 6.72 13.36 20.25
C VAL A 126 7.98 12.79 20.92
N GLY A 127 7.86 11.70 21.66
CA GLY A 127 8.96 11.09 22.41
C GLY A 127 9.10 11.63 23.84
N VAL A 128 9.78 10.86 24.69
CA VAL A 128 9.90 11.14 26.14
C VAL A 128 10.58 12.48 26.41
N ASP A 129 11.58 12.84 25.61
CA ASP A 129 12.33 14.08 25.72
C ASP A 129 11.51 15.33 25.35
N LYS A 130 10.29 15.14 24.84
CA LYS A 130 9.34 16.17 24.43
C LYS A 130 7.98 16.04 25.13
N GLY A 131 7.88 15.24 26.19
CA GLY A 131 6.66 15.06 26.97
C GLY A 131 5.68 14.02 26.42
N GLY A 132 6.11 13.23 25.43
CA GLY A 132 5.40 12.07 24.93
C GLY A 132 5.74 10.79 25.70
N ALA A 133 5.22 9.65 25.24
CA ALA A 133 5.47 8.35 25.89
C ALA A 133 6.57 7.54 25.19
N GLY A 134 6.76 7.74 23.89
CA GLY A 134 7.76 7.04 23.09
C GLY A 134 7.70 7.44 21.63
N ARG A 135 8.49 6.83 20.76
CA ARG A 135 8.44 7.10 19.32
C ARG A 135 8.89 5.89 18.52
N ILE A 136 8.31 5.71 17.35
CA ILE A 136 8.80 4.77 16.35
C ILE A 136 9.07 5.51 15.05
N LEU A 137 10.07 5.06 14.29
CA LEU A 137 10.30 5.43 12.89
C LEU A 137 9.92 4.25 12.01
N MET A 138 9.11 4.51 11.00
CA MET A 138 8.64 3.52 10.04
C MET A 138 9.20 3.84 8.66
N ARG A 139 9.55 2.82 7.89
CA ARG A 139 10.03 2.96 6.51
C ARG A 139 9.29 2.01 5.57
N ILE A 140 8.78 2.53 4.45
CA ILE A 140 8.06 1.75 3.44
C ILE A 140 8.96 1.33 2.29
N ARG A 141 8.76 0.11 1.78
CA ARG A 141 9.33 -0.39 0.53
C ARG A 141 8.28 -1.20 -0.22
N ALA A 142 8.29 -1.14 -1.55
CA ALA A 142 7.59 -2.13 -2.35
C ALA A 142 8.42 -3.42 -2.41
N VAL A 143 7.82 -4.56 -2.12
CA VAL A 143 8.46 -5.88 -2.21
C VAL A 143 7.59 -6.81 -3.05
N PRO A 144 8.17 -7.69 -3.90
CA PRO A 144 7.40 -8.70 -4.60
C PRO A 144 6.62 -9.59 -3.63
N LYS A 145 5.36 -9.92 -3.94
CA LYS A 145 4.49 -10.78 -3.11
C LYS A 145 5.14 -12.14 -2.78
N LYS A 146 5.76 -12.75 -3.78
CA LYS A 146 6.50 -14.00 -3.67
C LYS A 146 7.61 -13.98 -2.60
N ASP A 147 8.20 -12.81 -2.32
CA ASP A 147 9.31 -12.68 -1.37
C ASP A 147 8.82 -12.59 0.08
N VAL A 148 7.50 -12.48 0.30
CA VAL A 148 6.84 -12.42 1.61
C VAL A 148 5.76 -13.49 1.77
N GLY A 149 5.78 -14.52 0.93
CA GLY A 149 4.86 -15.66 1.01
C GLY A 149 3.43 -15.36 0.57
N LEU A 150 3.24 -14.39 -0.34
CA LEU A 150 1.96 -14.01 -0.96
C LEU A 150 1.92 -14.32 -2.46
#